data_AF-A0A833SS92-F1
#
_entry.id   AF-A0A833SS92-F1
#
_cell.length_a   1.000
_cell.length_b   1.000
_cell.length_c   1.000
_cell.angle_alpha   90.00
_cell.angle_beta   90.00
_cell.angle_gamma   90.00
#
_symmetry.space_group_name_H-M   'P 1'
#
loop_
_entity.id
_entity.type
_entity.pdbx_description
1 polymer ?
#
loop_
_entity_poly.entity_id
_entity_poly.type
_entity_poly.pdbx_seq_one_letter_code
_entity_poly.pdbx_strand_id
1 'polypeptide(L)'
;MVCNVQVQVQVQHRSSNRDYPMADETEVETVTRIHAVDIRDLYPDRAPEDATSRVCLLCGAKLKDKTHNLTRHLERHHAGALLQLLEQRNQASPSVLASRTRRTQQEKTTARQTTAGQVEDSVLKAGDAKLALARWLAQEQLPVDLIEKSGFREFVEALNEQFSPPKREELRRLLGTLVAGTDDSKLGESDMMTDSNAVSSTVEMMALRATCRCNEDSPLVSCSRVACDIVDSGKAKVKVLRAAASLLDGQTCRGKILGKNGVLGRSFVGVIAETQSEVTSVKLLDKVVASPFIFDTVPTKPEQHEQHRLETHTDACLLQPSDSDFSCIGVSASSGALAEYIVVPVSNLSVVPPAVPDDLALLSDDISVVLSIANELQRRQVTNIAILSDGPSAILSNLLTRYLHQNVQFAPQNLHVFSTSTVSTSVWSQHVSLTPLDIYQPAAVAQVMARQTELALDVVVDLIGSEASVEFALSLVQSMGCVVLVDRSRLELHPQSTIPMDMNSVAVRELEVVSIQDCRSFLGDALQYLATQAQTRESATELRECLLDSVKLSWALHELQTIPERTLEARYLQVVLT
;
A
#
# COMPACT_ATOMS: atom_id res chain seq x y z
N MET A 1 -30.13 -21.54 55.04
CA MET A 1 -30.55 -22.79 55.72
C MET A 1 -31.25 -23.63 54.66
N VAL A 2 -30.84 -24.89 54.41
CA VAL A 2 -31.43 -25.80 53.38
C VAL A 2 -31.22 -25.34 51.90
N CYS A 3 -30.74 -26.14 50.96
CA CYS A 3 -30.10 -27.47 51.03
C CYS A 3 -29.03 -27.67 49.94
N ASN A 4 -28.07 -28.55 50.19
CA ASN A 4 -27.26 -29.20 49.15
C ASN A 4 -28.00 -30.41 48.59
N VAL A 5 -27.91 -30.64 47.27
CA VAL A 5 -28.05 -31.99 46.68
C VAL A 5 -27.05 -32.14 45.54
N GLN A 6 -26.04 -33.00 45.72
CA GLN A 6 -25.28 -33.58 44.61
C GLN A 6 -25.98 -34.87 44.18
N VAL A 7 -26.18 -35.08 42.88
CA VAL A 7 -26.37 -36.40 42.29
C VAL A 7 -25.61 -36.46 40.96
N GLN A 8 -24.64 -37.37 40.85
CA GLN A 8 -24.13 -37.83 39.56
C GLN A 8 -24.96 -39.04 39.12
N VAL A 9 -25.56 -38.99 37.93
CA VAL A 9 -25.86 -40.19 37.13
C VAL A 9 -25.57 -39.87 35.66
N GLN A 10 -24.94 -40.81 34.96
CA GLN A 10 -24.48 -40.69 33.58
C GLN A 10 -25.20 -41.75 32.72
N VAL A 11 -26.09 -41.35 31.80
CA VAL A 11 -26.57 -42.20 30.67
C VAL A 11 -26.88 -41.29 29.47
N GLN A 12 -26.63 -41.79 28.25
CA GLN A 12 -26.92 -41.11 26.99
C GLN A 12 -28.36 -41.41 26.52
N HIS A 13 -29.01 -40.48 25.77
CA HIS A 13 -29.66 -40.80 24.48
C HIS A 13 -30.10 -39.52 23.71
N ARG A 14 -30.36 -39.66 22.40
CA ARG A 14 -30.98 -38.64 21.50
C ARG A 14 -32.49 -38.48 21.86
N SER A 15 -33.24 -37.42 21.52
CA SER A 15 -33.37 -36.76 20.20
C SER A 15 -34.27 -35.48 20.23
N SER A 16 -34.21 -34.67 19.16
CA SER A 16 -35.24 -33.71 18.63
C SER A 16 -35.92 -32.70 19.59
N ASN A 17 -35.80 -31.36 19.48
CA ASN A 17 -35.81 -30.37 18.37
C ASN A 17 -37.21 -29.79 18.01
N ARG A 18 -37.21 -28.59 17.39
CA ARG A 18 -38.34 -27.66 17.08
C ARG A 18 -38.81 -26.86 18.32
N ASP A 19 -39.19 -25.58 18.26
CA ASP A 19 -39.32 -24.51 17.22
C ASP A 19 -39.25 -23.12 17.96
N TYR A 20 -39.24 -21.87 17.43
CA TYR A 20 -39.15 -21.14 16.13
C TYR A 20 -38.96 -19.62 16.50
N PRO A 21 -38.87 -18.61 15.58
CA PRO A 21 -38.64 -18.61 14.12
C PRO A 21 -37.50 -17.66 13.62
N MET A 22 -37.04 -17.87 12.39
CA MET A 22 -36.65 -16.82 11.43
C MET A 22 -37.15 -17.28 10.04
N ALA A 23 -37.39 -16.35 9.11
CA ALA A 23 -38.06 -16.66 7.84
C ALA A 23 -37.15 -17.37 6.81
N ASP A 24 -37.73 -18.28 6.01
CA ASP A 24 -37.02 -19.12 5.04
C ASP A 24 -36.63 -18.37 3.74
N GLU A 25 -35.33 -18.26 3.44
CA GLU A 25 -34.84 -18.71 2.12
C GLU A 25 -34.58 -20.23 2.25
N THR A 26 -35.01 -21.05 1.28
CA THR A 26 -34.88 -22.50 1.44
C THR A 26 -33.46 -23.00 1.15
N GLU A 27 -33.02 -24.08 1.81
CA GLU A 27 -31.72 -24.72 1.52
C GLU A 27 -31.58 -25.11 0.02
N VAL A 28 -32.70 -25.35 -0.68
CA VAL A 28 -32.75 -25.67 -2.12
C VAL A 28 -32.35 -24.46 -3.00
N GLU A 29 -32.80 -23.27 -2.65
CA GLU A 29 -32.45 -22.01 -3.35
C GLU A 29 -31.01 -21.59 -3.09
N THR A 30 -30.45 -21.98 -1.95
CA THR A 30 -29.00 -21.85 -1.65
C THR A 30 -28.18 -22.84 -2.48
N VAL A 31 -28.56 -24.12 -2.50
CA VAL A 31 -27.85 -25.18 -3.26
C VAL A 31 -27.87 -24.90 -4.77
N THR A 32 -28.95 -24.38 -5.33
CA THR A 32 -29.02 -24.05 -6.76
C THR A 32 -28.14 -22.84 -7.12
N ARG A 33 -27.85 -21.96 -6.15
CA ARG A 33 -26.96 -20.79 -6.27
C ARG A 33 -25.47 -21.12 -6.17
N ILE A 34 -25.09 -22.36 -5.85
CA ILE A 34 -23.69 -22.77 -5.60
C ILE A 34 -23.30 -23.85 -6.62
N HIS A 35 -22.74 -23.42 -7.75
CA HIS A 35 -22.12 -24.31 -8.76
C HIS A 35 -20.60 -24.44 -8.55
N ALA A 36 -20.20 -24.72 -7.31
CA ALA A 36 -18.88 -25.26 -6.96
C ALA A 36 -19.13 -26.66 -6.38
N VAL A 37 -18.74 -27.70 -7.13
CA VAL A 37 -19.29 -29.05 -6.92
C VAL A 37 -18.42 -29.90 -5.99
N ASP A 38 -17.12 -29.60 -5.88
CA ASP A 38 -16.21 -30.33 -5.02
C ASP A 38 -15.07 -29.47 -4.45
N ILE A 39 -14.54 -29.84 -3.28
CA ILE A 39 -13.36 -29.20 -2.68
C ILE A 39 -12.07 -29.55 -3.45
N ARG A 40 -12.11 -30.61 -4.27
CA ARG A 40 -11.03 -31.03 -5.17
C ARG A 40 -10.70 -29.99 -6.24
N ASP A 41 -11.64 -29.11 -6.59
CA ASP A 41 -11.43 -28.02 -7.56
C ASP A 41 -10.43 -26.96 -7.05
N LEU A 42 -10.13 -26.94 -5.75
CA LEU A 42 -9.26 -25.96 -5.07
C LEU A 42 -7.89 -26.55 -4.67
N TYR A 43 -7.81 -27.87 -4.49
CA TYR A 43 -6.63 -28.57 -3.98
C TYR A 43 -6.39 -29.91 -4.71
N PRO A 44 -6.18 -29.89 -6.05
CA PRO A 44 -6.05 -31.12 -6.85
C PRO A 44 -4.91 -32.02 -6.33
N ASP A 45 -3.76 -31.43 -6.00
CA ASP A 45 -2.53 -32.14 -5.58
C ASP A 45 -2.64 -32.87 -4.22
N ARG A 46 -3.80 -32.80 -3.55
CA ARG A 46 -4.07 -33.49 -2.28
C ARG A 46 -5.18 -34.54 -2.36
N ALA A 47 -5.78 -34.76 -3.54
CA ALA A 47 -6.79 -35.78 -3.73
C ALA A 47 -6.15 -37.19 -3.84
N PRO A 48 -6.49 -38.17 -2.98
CA PRO A 48 -6.11 -39.56 -3.19
C PRO A 48 -6.90 -40.18 -4.35
N GLU A 49 -6.32 -41.17 -5.03
CA GLU A 49 -6.86 -41.78 -6.26
C GLU A 49 -8.24 -42.48 -6.10
N ASP A 50 -8.66 -42.80 -4.87
CA ASP A 50 -9.98 -43.39 -4.60
C ASP A 50 -11.09 -42.33 -4.62
N ALA A 51 -11.73 -42.23 -5.79
CA ALA A 51 -12.86 -41.34 -6.05
C ALA A 51 -14.08 -41.52 -5.13
N THR A 52 -14.16 -42.61 -4.34
CA THR A 52 -15.25 -42.85 -3.38
C THR A 52 -14.98 -42.26 -1.98
N SER A 53 -13.72 -41.93 -1.66
CA SER A 53 -13.31 -41.50 -0.33
C SER A 53 -13.54 -40.00 -0.09
N ARG A 54 -14.77 -39.61 0.30
CA ARG A 54 -15.10 -38.23 0.73
C ARG A 54 -14.42 -37.88 2.06
N VAL A 55 -13.21 -37.33 1.95
CA VAL A 55 -12.38 -36.83 3.06
C VAL A 55 -12.20 -35.31 2.91
N CYS A 56 -12.31 -34.55 3.99
CA CYS A 56 -11.91 -33.14 3.97
C CYS A 56 -10.38 -33.04 3.87
N LEU A 57 -9.89 -32.44 2.78
CA LEU A 57 -8.46 -32.32 2.49
C LEU A 57 -7.69 -31.39 3.46
N LEU A 58 -8.41 -30.62 4.29
CA LEU A 58 -7.84 -29.70 5.28
C LEU A 58 -7.60 -30.33 6.67
N CYS A 59 -8.32 -31.40 7.03
CA CYS A 59 -8.15 -32.08 8.34
C CYS A 59 -8.14 -33.62 8.30
N GLY A 60 -8.33 -34.25 7.15
CA GLY A 60 -8.39 -35.71 7.02
C GLY A 60 -9.69 -36.36 7.51
N ALA A 61 -10.70 -35.58 7.92
CA ALA A 61 -11.97 -36.12 8.43
C ALA A 61 -12.81 -36.77 7.31
N LYS A 62 -13.25 -38.02 7.51
CA LYS A 62 -14.19 -38.72 6.62
C LYS A 62 -15.61 -38.18 6.78
N LEU A 63 -16.15 -37.60 5.71
CA LEU A 63 -17.51 -37.06 5.65
C LEU A 63 -18.50 -38.20 5.36
N LYS A 64 -19.39 -38.50 6.30
CA LYS A 64 -20.36 -39.59 6.17
C LYS A 64 -21.67 -39.15 5.52
N ASP A 65 -21.95 -39.76 4.38
CA ASP A 65 -23.22 -39.79 3.66
C ASP A 65 -23.80 -38.44 3.19
N LYS A 66 -24.79 -38.54 2.28
CA LYS A 66 -25.22 -37.48 1.34
C LYS A 66 -25.80 -36.21 1.96
N THR A 67 -25.96 -36.14 3.29
CA THR A 67 -26.60 -35.01 4.00
C THR A 67 -25.76 -34.41 5.13
N HIS A 68 -24.50 -34.82 5.31
CA HIS A 68 -23.52 -33.98 6.01
C HIS A 68 -22.88 -33.03 5.00
N ASN A 69 -23.57 -31.90 4.80
CA ASN A 69 -23.18 -30.84 3.86
C ASN A 69 -21.76 -30.34 4.17
N LEU A 70 -20.94 -30.17 3.12
CA LEU A 70 -19.55 -29.72 3.23
C LEU A 70 -19.47 -28.38 3.95
N THR A 71 -20.41 -27.46 3.66
CA THR A 71 -20.53 -26.15 4.33
C THR A 71 -20.54 -26.29 5.84
N ARG A 72 -21.36 -27.20 6.39
CA ARG A 72 -21.47 -27.45 7.84
C ARG A 72 -20.20 -28.05 8.46
N HIS A 73 -19.36 -28.70 7.67
CA HIS A 73 -18.04 -29.14 8.12
C HIS A 73 -17.04 -27.97 8.11
N LEU A 74 -17.04 -27.14 7.06
CA LEU A 74 -16.19 -25.96 6.98
C LEU A 74 -16.54 -24.91 8.04
N GLU A 75 -17.83 -24.60 8.25
CA GLU A 75 -18.37 -23.75 9.33
C GLU A 75 -17.78 -24.10 10.71
N ARG A 76 -17.59 -25.40 10.99
CA ARG A 76 -17.27 -25.93 12.33
C ARG A 76 -15.79 -26.23 12.55
N HIS A 77 -15.01 -26.37 11.48
CA HIS A 77 -13.62 -26.83 11.55
C HIS A 77 -12.65 -26.01 10.69
N HIS A 78 -13.13 -25.26 9.70
CA HIS A 78 -12.33 -24.54 8.71
C HIS A 78 -12.97 -23.20 8.30
N ALA A 79 -13.45 -22.41 9.28
CA ALA A 79 -14.25 -21.21 9.01
C ALA A 79 -13.53 -20.18 8.11
N GLY A 80 -12.21 -20.02 8.23
CA GLY A 80 -11.42 -19.17 7.32
C GLY A 80 -11.47 -19.62 5.85
N ALA A 81 -11.41 -20.93 5.59
CA ALA A 81 -11.55 -21.47 4.23
C ALA A 81 -12.97 -21.33 3.67
N LEU A 82 -13.98 -21.21 4.53
CA LEU A 82 -15.35 -20.88 4.12
C LEU A 82 -15.49 -19.39 3.78
N LEU A 83 -14.89 -18.50 4.58
CA LEU A 83 -14.89 -17.05 4.33
C LEU A 83 -14.19 -16.73 3.00
N GLN A 84 -12.98 -17.28 2.78
CA GLN A 84 -12.22 -17.10 1.54
C GLN A 84 -13.01 -17.57 0.29
N LEU A 85 -13.81 -18.64 0.41
CA LEU A 85 -14.69 -19.11 -0.66
C LEU A 85 -15.90 -18.20 -0.93
N LEU A 86 -16.38 -17.48 0.08
CA LEU A 86 -17.45 -16.49 -0.07
C LEU A 86 -16.92 -15.19 -0.68
N GLU A 87 -15.74 -14.74 -0.24
CA GLU A 87 -15.03 -13.57 -0.77
C GLU A 87 -14.70 -13.72 -2.26
N GLN A 88 -14.06 -14.84 -2.65
CA GLN A 88 -13.75 -15.13 -4.06
C GLN A 88 -14.99 -15.17 -4.96
N ARG A 89 -16.15 -15.62 -4.43
CA ARG A 89 -17.40 -15.60 -5.18
C ARG A 89 -17.99 -14.19 -5.32
N ASN A 90 -17.85 -13.35 -4.29
CA ASN A 90 -18.36 -11.98 -4.30
C ASN A 90 -17.52 -11.04 -5.17
N GLN A 91 -16.24 -11.37 -5.42
CA GLN A 91 -15.36 -10.66 -6.35
C GLN A 91 -15.61 -10.98 -7.84
N ALA A 92 -16.47 -11.96 -8.16
CA ALA A 92 -16.70 -12.41 -9.55
C ALA A 92 -17.79 -11.57 -10.27
N SER A 93 -17.41 -10.85 -11.33
CA SER A 93 -18.33 -9.96 -12.06
C SER A 93 -19.54 -10.69 -12.71
N PRO A 94 -20.77 -10.12 -12.66
CA PRO A 94 -21.99 -10.78 -13.16
C PRO A 94 -21.96 -11.24 -14.64
N SER A 95 -21.16 -10.58 -15.49
CA SER A 95 -20.97 -10.92 -16.90
C SER A 95 -20.34 -12.32 -17.11
N VAL A 96 -19.48 -12.76 -16.19
CA VAL A 96 -18.83 -14.08 -16.22
C VAL A 96 -19.80 -15.20 -15.84
N LEU A 97 -20.76 -14.90 -14.94
CA LEU A 97 -21.81 -15.83 -14.55
C LEU A 97 -22.81 -16.05 -15.69
N ALA A 98 -23.31 -14.97 -16.29
CA ALA A 98 -24.31 -15.04 -17.38
C ALA A 98 -23.79 -15.71 -18.67
N SER A 99 -22.49 -15.56 -18.98
CA SER A 99 -21.86 -16.19 -20.14
C SER A 99 -21.66 -17.70 -19.95
N ARG A 100 -21.38 -18.19 -18.73
CA ARG A 100 -21.34 -19.62 -18.42
C ARG A 100 -22.71 -20.30 -18.57
N THR A 101 -23.81 -19.67 -18.14
CA THR A 101 -25.16 -20.26 -18.20
C THR A 101 -25.65 -20.57 -19.62
N ARG A 102 -25.22 -19.79 -20.63
CA ARG A 102 -25.61 -20.03 -22.03
C ARG A 102 -24.91 -21.23 -22.65
N ARG A 103 -23.68 -21.55 -22.22
CA ARG A 103 -22.87 -22.62 -22.83
C ARG A 103 -23.45 -24.02 -22.54
N THR A 104 -24.18 -24.19 -21.44
CA THR A 104 -24.78 -25.48 -21.02
C THR A 104 -26.14 -25.81 -21.65
N GLN A 105 -26.77 -24.90 -22.41
CA GLN A 105 -28.04 -25.18 -23.10
C GLN A 105 -27.92 -25.31 -24.62
N GLN A 106 -26.82 -24.89 -25.24
CA GLN A 106 -26.72 -24.76 -26.70
C GLN A 106 -26.17 -26.01 -27.43
N GLU A 107 -25.95 -27.13 -26.73
CA GLU A 107 -25.52 -28.41 -27.33
C GLU A 107 -26.67 -29.32 -27.81
N LYS A 108 -27.94 -28.89 -27.70
CA LYS A 108 -29.12 -29.73 -28.03
C LYS A 108 -30.15 -29.13 -29.00
N THR A 109 -29.70 -28.35 -29.99
CA THR A 109 -30.45 -28.17 -31.24
C THR A 109 -29.51 -27.95 -32.42
N THR A 110 -29.65 -28.75 -33.47
CA THR A 110 -28.69 -28.83 -34.58
C THR A 110 -29.06 -27.97 -35.79
N ALA A 111 -28.03 -27.36 -36.38
CA ALA A 111 -27.84 -27.06 -37.80
C ALA A 111 -29.02 -26.46 -38.61
N ARG A 112 -29.00 -25.12 -38.80
CA ARG A 112 -29.26 -24.51 -40.13
C ARG A 112 -28.78 -23.05 -40.25
N GLN A 113 -28.43 -22.67 -41.48
CA GLN A 113 -28.42 -21.31 -42.06
C GLN A 113 -27.48 -20.24 -41.46
N THR A 114 -26.27 -20.18 -42.01
CA THR A 114 -25.69 -19.06 -42.80
C THR A 114 -25.72 -17.59 -42.33
N THR A 115 -24.60 -16.92 -42.68
CA THR A 115 -24.38 -15.50 -43.03
C THR A 115 -24.21 -14.41 -41.95
N ALA A 116 -22.97 -13.90 -41.93
CA ALA A 116 -22.55 -12.49 -41.78
C ALA A 116 -22.69 -11.76 -40.42
N GLY A 117 -21.57 -11.18 -39.97
CA GLY A 117 -21.47 -10.35 -38.78
C GLY A 117 -20.06 -10.39 -38.18
N GLN A 118 -19.08 -9.75 -38.82
CA GLN A 118 -17.73 -9.63 -38.26
C GLN A 118 -17.67 -8.54 -37.19
N VAL A 119 -17.01 -8.87 -36.07
CA VAL A 119 -16.34 -7.92 -35.17
C VAL A 119 -14.90 -8.43 -35.07
N GLU A 120 -13.92 -7.54 -35.20
CA GLU A 120 -12.51 -7.94 -35.30
C GLU A 120 -11.86 -8.03 -33.91
N ASP A 121 -11.87 -9.22 -33.30
CA ASP A 121 -10.91 -9.54 -32.25
C ASP A 121 -9.51 -9.68 -32.85
N SER A 122 -8.55 -8.90 -32.35
CA SER A 122 -7.17 -8.89 -32.84
C SER A 122 -6.42 -10.15 -32.39
N VAL A 123 -6.36 -11.16 -33.26
CA VAL A 123 -5.64 -12.41 -33.02
C VAL A 123 -4.13 -12.15 -32.86
N LEU A 124 -3.67 -12.16 -31.61
CA LEU A 124 -2.25 -12.20 -31.25
C LEU A 124 -1.57 -13.38 -31.96
N LYS A 125 -0.43 -13.14 -32.60
CA LYS A 125 0.28 -14.18 -33.36
C LYS A 125 1.12 -15.01 -32.40
N ALA A 126 1.32 -16.28 -32.73
CA ALA A 126 2.05 -17.22 -31.87
C ALA A 126 3.54 -16.85 -31.64
N GLY A 127 4.10 -15.88 -32.38
CA GLY A 127 5.41 -15.29 -32.08
C GLY A 127 5.36 -14.35 -30.88
N ASP A 128 4.34 -13.49 -30.81
CA ASP A 128 4.16 -12.43 -29.81
C ASP A 128 4.09 -13.01 -28.40
N ALA A 129 3.31 -14.10 -28.23
CA ALA A 129 3.19 -14.82 -26.96
C ALA A 129 4.49 -15.54 -26.54
N LYS A 130 5.30 -16.04 -27.49
CA LYS A 130 6.63 -16.61 -27.18
C LYS A 130 7.61 -15.53 -26.74
N LEU A 131 7.54 -14.34 -27.33
CA LEU A 131 8.36 -13.19 -26.96
C LEU A 131 7.95 -12.64 -25.58
N ALA A 132 6.64 -12.57 -25.28
CA ALA A 132 6.13 -12.20 -23.95
C ALA A 132 6.62 -13.16 -22.86
N LEU A 133 6.58 -14.48 -23.11
CA LEU A 133 7.15 -15.49 -22.20
C LEU A 133 8.67 -15.31 -22.01
N ALA A 134 9.40 -14.96 -23.07
CA ALA A 134 10.84 -14.66 -22.96
C ALA A 134 11.12 -13.39 -22.14
N ARG A 135 10.33 -12.32 -22.34
CA ARG A 135 10.42 -11.07 -21.55
C ARG A 135 10.15 -11.34 -20.06
N TRP A 136 9.10 -12.08 -19.73
CA TRP A 136 8.77 -12.46 -18.35
C TRP A 136 9.87 -13.29 -17.67
N LEU A 137 10.39 -14.32 -18.33
CA LEU A 137 11.48 -15.14 -17.78
C LEU A 137 12.77 -14.33 -17.53
N ALA A 138 13.06 -13.31 -18.36
CA ALA A 138 14.19 -12.41 -18.15
C ALA A 138 13.96 -11.45 -16.98
N GLN A 139 12.78 -10.84 -16.90
CA GLN A 139 12.39 -9.88 -15.86
C GLN A 139 12.42 -10.51 -14.46
N GLU A 140 11.86 -11.71 -14.32
CA GLU A 140 11.83 -12.46 -13.06
C GLU A 140 13.10 -13.30 -12.80
N GLN A 141 14.13 -13.15 -13.65
CA GLN A 141 15.42 -13.87 -13.57
C GLN A 141 15.28 -15.40 -13.46
N LEU A 142 14.25 -15.96 -14.09
CA LEU A 142 13.89 -17.37 -13.98
C LEU A 142 14.80 -18.25 -14.85
N PRO A 143 15.17 -19.45 -14.39
CA PRO A 143 16.05 -20.34 -15.14
C PRO A 143 15.39 -20.78 -16.45
N VAL A 144 16.11 -20.64 -17.56
CA VAL A 144 15.67 -21.01 -18.93
C VAL A 144 15.11 -22.44 -19.00
N ASP A 145 15.61 -23.34 -18.16
CA ASP A 145 15.20 -24.75 -18.12
C ASP A 145 13.82 -24.97 -17.46
N LEU A 146 13.18 -23.92 -16.93
CA LEU A 146 11.81 -23.95 -16.41
C LEU A 146 10.80 -24.40 -17.47
N ILE A 147 10.93 -23.92 -18.71
CA ILE A 147 10.06 -24.27 -19.85
C ILE A 147 10.18 -25.74 -20.30
N GLU A 148 11.13 -26.50 -19.77
CA GLU A 148 11.30 -27.92 -20.06
C GLU A 148 10.72 -28.83 -18.96
N LYS A 149 10.34 -28.27 -17.80
CA LYS A 149 9.70 -29.03 -16.72
C LYS A 149 8.26 -29.40 -17.07
N SER A 150 7.84 -30.63 -16.75
CA SER A 150 6.51 -31.14 -17.09
C SER A 150 5.39 -30.28 -16.49
N GLY A 151 5.42 -30.00 -15.18
CA GLY A 151 4.43 -29.16 -14.50
C GLY A 151 4.31 -27.73 -15.04
N PHE A 152 5.36 -27.17 -15.67
CA PHE A 152 5.26 -25.88 -16.36
C PHE A 152 4.55 -26.03 -17.71
N ARG A 153 4.78 -27.13 -18.43
CA ARG A 153 4.09 -27.44 -19.69
C ARG A 153 2.61 -27.73 -19.45
N GLU A 154 2.30 -28.54 -18.44
CA GLU A 154 0.95 -28.85 -17.96
C GLU A 154 0.20 -27.56 -17.58
N PHE A 155 0.86 -26.64 -16.85
CA PHE A 155 0.30 -25.33 -16.51
C PHE A 155 0.02 -24.44 -17.75
N VAL A 156 0.94 -24.36 -18.71
CA VAL A 156 0.75 -23.54 -19.92
C VAL A 156 -0.32 -24.14 -20.84
N GLU A 157 -0.37 -25.47 -20.98
CA GLU A 157 -1.38 -26.19 -21.75
C GLU A 157 -2.79 -25.98 -21.17
N ALA A 158 -2.91 -25.98 -19.83
CA ALA A 158 -4.16 -25.65 -19.13
C ALA A 158 -4.60 -24.18 -19.25
N LEU A 159 -3.66 -23.24 -19.48
CA LEU A 159 -3.97 -21.84 -19.75
C LEU A 159 -4.37 -21.60 -21.22
N ASN A 160 -3.70 -22.25 -22.17
CA ASN A 160 -3.99 -22.15 -23.59
C ASN A 160 -3.46 -23.35 -24.38
N GLU A 161 -4.33 -24.31 -24.67
CA GLU A 161 -4.07 -25.53 -25.48
C GLU A 161 -3.41 -25.24 -26.85
N GLN A 162 -3.60 -24.04 -27.42
CA GLN A 162 -3.05 -23.66 -28.72
C GLN A 162 -1.64 -23.05 -28.63
N PHE A 163 -1.18 -22.67 -27.44
CA PHE A 163 0.13 -22.04 -27.23
C PHE A 163 1.18 -23.07 -26.82
N SER A 164 2.11 -23.37 -27.73
CA SER A 164 3.26 -24.22 -27.43
C SER A 164 4.45 -23.38 -26.93
N PRO A 165 4.97 -23.65 -25.70
CA PRO A 165 6.20 -23.02 -25.23
C PRO A 165 7.35 -23.20 -26.23
N PRO A 166 8.21 -22.18 -26.41
CA PRO A 166 9.38 -22.29 -27.27
C PRO A 166 10.30 -23.42 -26.82
N LYS A 167 11.11 -23.96 -27.73
CA LYS A 167 12.21 -24.87 -27.34
C LYS A 167 13.36 -24.07 -26.72
N ARG A 168 14.21 -24.71 -25.91
CA ARG A 168 15.32 -24.06 -25.19
C ARG A 168 16.21 -23.19 -26.09
N GLU A 169 16.54 -23.66 -27.29
CA GLU A 169 17.34 -22.90 -28.28
C GLU A 169 16.56 -21.75 -28.94
N GLU A 170 15.25 -21.90 -29.12
CA GLU A 170 14.36 -20.83 -29.61
C GLU A 170 14.21 -19.74 -28.54
N LEU A 171 14.03 -20.12 -27.27
CA LEU A 171 13.99 -19.22 -26.13
C LEU A 171 15.32 -18.50 -25.92
N ARG A 172 16.47 -19.21 -26.00
CA ARG A 172 17.81 -18.60 -25.96
C ARG A 172 18.00 -17.56 -27.06
N ARG A 173 17.49 -17.81 -28.27
CA ARG A 173 17.50 -16.84 -29.37
C ARG A 173 16.63 -15.62 -29.05
N LEU A 174 15.40 -15.81 -28.57
CA LEU A 174 14.49 -14.72 -28.17
C LEU A 174 15.10 -13.85 -27.05
N LEU A 175 15.67 -14.49 -26.01
CA LEU A 175 16.41 -13.80 -24.94
C LEU A 175 17.63 -13.05 -25.50
N GLY A 176 18.35 -13.63 -26.46
CA GLY A 176 19.44 -12.97 -27.17
C GLY A 176 19.00 -11.72 -27.94
N THR A 177 17.84 -11.77 -28.62
CA THR A 177 17.22 -10.61 -29.29
C THR A 177 16.87 -9.51 -28.28
N LEU A 178 16.28 -9.88 -27.13
CA LEU A 178 15.93 -8.93 -26.06
C LEU A 178 17.17 -8.26 -25.43
N VAL A 179 18.27 -9.01 -25.26
CA VAL A 179 19.56 -8.46 -24.77
C VAL A 179 20.28 -7.61 -25.83
N ALA A 180 20.02 -7.86 -27.13
CA ALA A 180 20.64 -7.12 -28.24
C ALA A 180 19.90 -5.81 -28.59
N GLY A 181 18.72 -5.54 -28.02
CA GLY A 181 18.03 -4.25 -28.16
C GLY A 181 17.42 -3.97 -29.54
N THR A 182 17.16 -4.99 -30.37
CA THR A 182 16.45 -4.80 -31.65
C THR A 182 14.94 -4.81 -31.44
N ASP A 183 14.29 -3.66 -31.62
CA ASP A 183 12.83 -3.52 -31.54
C ASP A 183 12.08 -4.29 -32.65
N ASP A 184 10.82 -4.60 -32.37
CA ASP A 184 9.96 -5.48 -33.17
C ASP A 184 9.51 -4.86 -34.52
N SER A 185 10.40 -4.80 -35.52
CA SER A 185 9.97 -4.67 -36.93
C SER A 185 10.93 -5.31 -37.96
N LYS A 186 10.33 -5.82 -39.05
CA LYS A 186 10.99 -6.41 -40.25
C LYS A 186 11.83 -7.69 -40.06
N LEU A 187 11.16 -8.83 -40.15
CA LEU A 187 11.68 -9.95 -40.96
C LEU A 187 11.18 -9.76 -42.41
N GLY A 188 11.92 -8.96 -43.18
CA GLY A 188 11.63 -8.59 -44.58
C GLY A 188 12.87 -7.95 -45.23
N GLU A 189 13.05 -8.17 -46.52
CA GLU A 189 14.38 -8.15 -47.18
C GLU A 189 15.06 -6.76 -47.33
N SER A 190 16.39 -6.79 -47.23
CA SER A 190 17.40 -5.95 -47.93
C SER A 190 17.55 -4.43 -47.67
N ASP A 191 18.83 -4.03 -47.79
CA ASP A 191 19.43 -2.73 -48.15
C ASP A 191 19.58 -1.55 -47.14
N MET A 192 20.87 -1.32 -46.85
CA MET A 192 21.63 -0.05 -46.83
C MET A 192 21.38 1.07 -45.78
N MET A 193 22.46 1.29 -45.03
CA MET A 193 23.01 2.58 -44.52
C MET A 193 22.36 3.30 -43.33
N THR A 194 23.25 3.69 -42.39
CA THR A 194 23.15 4.80 -41.40
C THR A 194 22.05 4.71 -40.32
N ASP A 195 22.23 5.17 -39.07
CA ASP A 195 23.37 5.88 -38.46
C ASP A 195 23.51 5.65 -36.93
N SER A 196 24.62 6.13 -36.36
CA SER A 196 24.84 6.45 -34.93
C SER A 196 24.33 5.49 -33.82
N ASN A 197 25.25 4.71 -33.22
CA ASN A 197 25.01 4.01 -31.96
C ASN A 197 24.94 4.98 -30.76
N ALA A 198 23.76 5.16 -30.17
CA ALA A 198 23.56 5.78 -28.87
C ALA A 198 23.18 4.73 -27.81
N VAL A 199 24.12 3.84 -27.46
CA VAL A 199 23.89 2.79 -26.45
C VAL A 199 23.83 3.43 -25.06
N SER A 200 22.61 3.67 -24.56
CA SER A 200 22.36 4.10 -23.19
C SER A 200 22.75 2.96 -22.24
N SER A 201 23.97 2.99 -21.71
CA SER A 201 24.46 2.01 -20.74
C SER A 201 23.64 2.09 -19.45
N THR A 202 22.87 1.05 -19.14
CA THR A 202 22.16 0.91 -17.87
C THR A 202 23.15 0.98 -16.70
N VAL A 203 23.07 2.05 -15.92
CA VAL A 203 23.99 2.28 -14.80
C VAL A 203 23.56 1.40 -13.64
N GLU A 204 24.38 0.41 -13.28
CA GLU A 204 24.19 -0.33 -12.04
C GLU A 204 24.52 0.55 -10.82
N MET A 205 23.66 0.48 -9.80
CA MET A 205 23.83 1.14 -8.50
C MET A 205 23.64 0.14 -7.36
N MET A 206 24.30 0.35 -6.23
CA MET A 206 23.97 -0.35 -4.99
C MET A 206 22.64 0.16 -4.42
N ALA A 207 21.78 -0.77 -4.01
CA ALA A 207 20.50 -0.49 -3.37
C ALA A 207 20.15 -1.54 -2.32
N LEU A 208 19.37 -1.14 -1.30
CA LEU A 208 18.66 -2.04 -0.42
C LEU A 208 17.31 -2.38 -1.08
N ARG A 209 17.22 -3.57 -1.67
CA ARG A 209 16.05 -4.05 -2.41
C ARG A 209 15.37 -5.22 -1.70
N ALA A 210 14.04 -5.17 -1.64
CA ALA A 210 13.16 -6.27 -1.27
C ALA A 210 12.62 -6.99 -2.51
N THR A 211 12.43 -8.31 -2.41
CA THR A 211 11.80 -9.14 -3.44
C THR A 211 10.82 -10.16 -2.85
N CYS A 212 9.61 -10.19 -3.44
CA CYS A 212 8.54 -11.16 -3.21
C CYS A 212 8.11 -11.74 -4.56
N ARG A 213 7.58 -12.98 -4.61
CA ARG A 213 7.03 -13.56 -5.85
C ARG A 213 5.52 -13.33 -5.98
N CYS A 214 4.84 -13.12 -4.85
CA CYS A 214 3.45 -12.73 -4.74
C CYS A 214 3.23 -11.89 -3.48
N ASN A 215 2.03 -11.34 -3.31
CA ASN A 215 1.73 -10.44 -2.19
C ASN A 215 1.71 -11.13 -0.81
N GLU A 216 1.64 -12.47 -0.78
CA GLU A 216 1.65 -13.29 0.43
C GLU A 216 3.08 -13.66 0.92
N ASP A 217 4.11 -13.48 0.08
CA ASP A 217 5.48 -13.83 0.43
C ASP A 217 6.09 -12.82 1.41
N SER A 218 6.78 -13.31 2.45
CA SER A 218 7.75 -12.50 3.20
C SER A 218 8.91 -12.10 2.29
N PRO A 219 9.30 -10.80 2.24
CA PRO A 219 10.33 -10.31 1.34
C PRO A 219 11.73 -10.83 1.69
N LEU A 220 12.45 -11.28 0.66
CA LEU A 220 13.89 -11.42 0.73
C LEU A 220 14.51 -10.03 0.50
N VAL A 221 15.13 -9.47 1.53
CA VAL A 221 15.81 -8.16 1.45
C VAL A 221 17.32 -8.34 1.31
N SER A 222 17.93 -7.62 0.38
CA SER A 222 19.38 -7.67 0.12
C SER A 222 19.94 -6.28 -0.23
N CYS A 223 21.18 -6.02 0.20
CA CYS A 223 21.96 -4.91 -0.33
C CYS A 223 22.70 -5.43 -1.58
N SER A 224 22.26 -5.02 -2.77
CA SER A 224 22.67 -5.62 -4.05
C SER A 224 22.80 -4.58 -5.16
N ARG A 225 23.40 -4.96 -6.29
CA ARG A 225 23.48 -4.13 -7.49
C ARG A 225 22.17 -4.26 -8.26
N VAL A 226 21.54 -3.12 -8.57
CA VAL A 226 20.31 -3.01 -9.35
C VAL A 226 20.54 -2.05 -10.52
N ALA A 227 19.76 -2.17 -11.58
CA ALA A 227 19.73 -1.12 -12.61
C ALA A 227 19.15 0.16 -12.01
N CYS A 228 19.81 1.30 -12.26
CA CYS A 228 19.22 2.62 -12.10
C CYS A 228 18.33 2.89 -13.30
N ASP A 229 17.15 3.48 -13.06
CA ASP A 229 16.21 3.85 -14.12
C ASP A 229 16.84 4.87 -15.09
N ILE A 230 16.35 4.87 -16.33
CA ILE A 230 16.78 5.82 -17.35
C ILE A 230 16.00 7.12 -17.15
N VAL A 231 16.70 8.26 -17.23
CA VAL A 231 16.03 9.58 -17.22
C VAL A 231 15.21 9.73 -18.49
N ASP A 232 13.96 10.16 -18.32
CA ASP A 232 13.06 10.54 -19.42
C ASP A 232 12.65 12.02 -19.31
N SER A 233 11.87 12.48 -20.28
CA SER A 233 11.39 13.86 -20.37
C SER A 233 10.47 14.23 -19.20
N GLY A 234 11.02 14.90 -18.20
CA GLY A 234 10.30 15.39 -17.02
C GLY A 234 10.76 14.77 -15.71
N LYS A 235 11.65 13.78 -15.74
CA LYS A 235 12.33 13.24 -14.55
C LYS A 235 13.74 13.83 -14.39
N ALA A 236 14.30 13.62 -13.20
CA ALA A 236 15.70 13.87 -12.90
C ALA A 236 16.27 12.72 -12.08
N LYS A 237 17.54 12.39 -12.33
CA LYS A 237 18.32 11.43 -11.55
C LYS A 237 19.04 12.19 -10.46
N VAL A 238 18.70 11.87 -9.23
CA VAL A 238 19.34 12.42 -8.05
C VAL A 238 20.35 11.41 -7.53
N LYS A 239 21.60 11.83 -7.35
CA LYS A 239 22.56 11.09 -6.52
C LYS A 239 22.18 11.31 -5.07
N VAL A 240 21.80 10.25 -4.36
CA VAL A 240 21.41 10.35 -2.95
C VAL A 240 22.67 10.60 -2.11
N LEU A 241 22.61 11.55 -1.18
CA LEU A 241 23.65 11.78 -0.17
C LEU A 241 23.30 11.04 1.12
N ARG A 242 22.05 11.19 1.55
CA ARG A 242 21.50 10.60 2.77
C ARG A 242 20.03 10.27 2.58
N ALA A 243 19.60 9.16 3.15
CA ALA A 243 18.21 8.69 3.16
C ALA A 243 17.75 8.36 4.59
N ALA A 244 16.44 8.39 4.80
CA ALA A 244 15.80 7.93 6.02
C ALA A 244 15.21 6.53 5.82
N ALA A 245 15.54 5.61 6.72
CA ALA A 245 14.90 4.31 6.82
C ALA A 245 13.98 4.29 8.06
N SER A 246 12.79 3.74 7.86
CA SER A 246 11.63 3.83 8.76
C SER A 246 11.31 2.52 9.47
N LEU A 247 10.26 2.53 10.31
CA LEU A 247 9.67 1.33 10.86
C LEU A 247 9.26 0.33 9.76
N LEU A 248 8.66 0.80 8.67
CA LEU A 248 8.25 -0.03 7.53
C LEU A 248 9.47 -0.71 6.89
N ASP A 249 10.56 0.03 6.68
CA ASP A 249 11.81 -0.51 6.11
C ASP A 249 12.41 -1.59 7.03
N GLY A 250 12.40 -1.35 8.35
CA GLY A 250 12.83 -2.33 9.35
C GLY A 250 11.94 -3.59 9.37
N GLN A 251 10.63 -3.42 9.40
CA GLN A 251 9.67 -4.53 9.36
C GLN A 251 9.78 -5.33 8.05
N THR A 252 10.05 -4.67 6.93
CA THR A 252 10.38 -5.30 5.64
C THR A 252 11.69 -6.09 5.73
N CYS A 253 12.75 -5.51 6.29
CA CYS A 253 14.04 -6.20 6.52
C CYS A 253 13.93 -7.43 7.46
N ARG A 254 12.89 -7.50 8.30
CA ARG A 254 12.55 -8.65 9.15
C ARG A 254 11.47 -9.57 8.56
N GLY A 255 11.06 -9.37 7.30
CA GLY A 255 10.09 -10.22 6.59
C GLY A 255 8.63 -10.08 7.02
N LYS A 256 8.28 -9.04 7.81
CA LYS A 256 6.93 -8.83 8.35
C LYS A 256 5.95 -8.17 7.39
N ILE A 257 6.46 -7.33 6.48
CA ILE A 257 5.64 -6.67 5.45
C ILE A 257 5.58 -7.59 4.23
N LEU A 258 4.50 -8.34 4.10
CA LEU A 258 4.31 -9.27 2.99
C LEU A 258 4.16 -8.50 1.66
N GLY A 259 4.63 -9.10 0.57
CA GLY A 259 4.47 -8.56 -0.78
C GLY A 259 5.39 -7.41 -1.18
N LYS A 260 6.17 -6.82 -0.28
CA LYS A 260 7.05 -5.67 -0.61
C LYS A 260 8.12 -6.04 -1.63
N ASN A 261 7.99 -5.51 -2.85
CA ASN A 261 9.01 -5.57 -3.89
C ASN A 261 9.59 -4.16 -4.15
N GLY A 262 10.78 -4.09 -4.75
CA GLY A 262 11.45 -2.85 -5.10
C GLY A 262 12.45 -2.33 -4.05
N VAL A 263 13.02 -1.16 -4.31
CA VAL A 263 13.97 -0.48 -3.43
C VAL A 263 13.24 0.12 -2.23
N LEU A 264 13.93 0.20 -1.09
CA LEU A 264 13.39 0.66 0.19
C LEU A 264 13.69 2.15 0.48
N GLY A 265 13.07 2.71 1.52
CA GLY A 265 13.22 4.08 2.02
C GLY A 265 12.38 5.14 1.30
N ARG A 266 11.61 5.92 2.07
CA ARG A 266 10.71 6.97 1.58
C ARG A 266 11.38 8.32 1.30
N SER A 267 12.26 8.77 2.19
CA SER A 267 12.79 10.15 2.20
C SER A 267 14.29 10.19 1.96
N PHE A 268 14.75 11.20 1.20
CA PHE A 268 16.16 11.45 0.91
C PHE A 268 16.47 12.95 0.82
N VAL A 269 17.75 13.27 1.03
CA VAL A 269 18.41 14.44 0.44
C VAL A 269 19.51 13.98 -0.51
N GLY A 270 19.58 14.63 -1.67
CA GLY A 270 20.52 14.27 -2.73
C GLY A 270 20.91 15.47 -3.59
N VAL A 271 21.67 15.22 -4.65
CA VAL A 271 22.13 16.23 -5.61
C VAL A 271 21.78 15.77 -7.03
N ILE A 272 21.22 16.67 -7.85
CA ILE A 272 20.85 16.32 -9.23
C ILE A 272 22.11 16.02 -10.05
N ALA A 273 22.15 14.81 -10.61
CA ALA A 273 23.25 14.30 -11.42
C ALA A 273 22.95 14.37 -12.93
N GLU A 274 21.71 14.02 -13.34
CA GLU A 274 21.27 14.02 -14.74
C GLU A 274 19.82 14.53 -14.83
N THR A 275 19.50 15.35 -15.84
CA THR A 275 18.13 15.73 -16.23
C THR A 275 18.09 16.08 -17.72
N GLN A 276 16.93 15.94 -18.36
CA GLN A 276 16.75 16.10 -19.82
C GLN A 276 15.89 17.29 -20.25
N SER A 277 15.41 18.12 -19.32
CA SER A 277 14.55 19.27 -19.65
C SER A 277 15.31 20.61 -19.46
N GLU A 278 15.27 21.46 -20.49
CA GLU A 278 15.88 22.79 -20.48
C GLU A 278 15.11 23.83 -19.65
N VAL A 279 13.85 23.53 -19.28
CA VAL A 279 12.97 24.42 -18.52
C VAL A 279 12.47 23.69 -17.28
N THR A 280 13.18 23.83 -16.18
CA THR A 280 12.91 23.17 -14.89
C THR A 280 13.11 24.12 -13.71
N SER A 281 12.39 23.85 -12.62
CA SER A 281 12.53 24.52 -11.32
C SER A 281 13.84 24.19 -10.58
N VAL A 282 14.58 23.19 -11.07
CA VAL A 282 15.79 22.60 -10.48
C VAL A 282 16.87 22.43 -11.55
N LYS A 283 18.14 22.43 -11.17
CA LYS A 283 19.30 22.39 -12.07
C LYS A 283 20.27 21.28 -11.69
N LEU A 284 21.17 20.93 -12.61
CA LEU A 284 22.33 20.09 -12.31
C LEU A 284 23.10 20.66 -11.12
N LEU A 285 23.51 19.79 -10.19
CA LEU A 285 24.17 20.11 -8.93
C LEU A 285 23.31 20.83 -7.85
N ASP A 286 22.02 21.09 -8.08
CA ASP A 286 21.14 21.53 -6.99
C ASP A 286 20.97 20.41 -5.95
N LYS A 287 21.04 20.78 -4.66
CA LYS A 287 20.70 19.89 -3.54
C LYS A 287 19.18 19.83 -3.40
N VAL A 288 18.59 18.65 -3.39
CA VAL A 288 17.13 18.44 -3.46
C VAL A 288 16.62 17.39 -2.47
N VAL A 289 15.37 17.56 -2.05
CA VAL A 289 14.48 16.55 -1.44
C VAL A 289 13.32 16.28 -2.39
N ALA A 290 12.50 15.25 -2.12
CA ALA A 290 11.30 14.94 -2.90
C ALA A 290 10.05 14.81 -2.03
N SER A 291 8.89 15.18 -2.58
CA SER A 291 7.60 14.62 -2.15
C SER A 291 7.56 13.13 -2.52
N PRO A 292 7.09 12.23 -1.63
CA PRO A 292 7.14 10.79 -1.84
C PRO A 292 6.06 10.30 -2.81
N PHE A 293 4.97 11.06 -3.00
CA PHE A 293 3.85 10.69 -3.87
C PHE A 293 4.18 10.93 -5.34
N ILE A 294 4.33 9.88 -6.13
CA ILE A 294 4.45 9.92 -7.59
C ILE A 294 3.04 9.75 -8.18
N PHE A 295 2.56 10.75 -8.91
CA PHE A 295 1.35 10.65 -9.73
C PHE A 295 1.78 10.35 -11.17
N ASP A 296 1.19 9.34 -11.81
CA ASP A 296 1.55 8.95 -13.19
C ASP A 296 0.84 9.79 -14.27
N THR A 297 0.06 10.80 -13.87
CA THR A 297 -0.58 11.75 -14.77
C THR A 297 0.42 12.78 -15.31
N VAL A 298 0.81 12.62 -16.58
CA VAL A 298 1.39 13.73 -17.36
C VAL A 298 0.36 14.87 -17.38
N PRO A 299 0.68 16.08 -16.90
CA PRO A 299 -0.24 17.20 -16.99
C PRO A 299 -0.45 17.56 -18.47
N THR A 300 -1.63 17.23 -19.00
CA THR A 300 -2.08 17.75 -20.28
C THR A 300 -2.07 19.27 -20.23
N LYS A 301 -1.53 19.89 -21.28
CA LYS A 301 -1.27 21.34 -21.28
C LYS A 301 -2.56 22.11 -20.99
N PRO A 302 -2.52 23.20 -20.21
CA PRO A 302 -3.65 24.11 -20.11
C PRO A 302 -3.88 24.78 -21.47
N GLU A 303 -4.84 24.28 -22.23
CA GLU A 303 -5.24 24.91 -23.49
C GLU A 303 -5.92 26.26 -23.21
N GLN A 304 -5.59 27.24 -24.06
CA GLN A 304 -5.79 28.66 -23.76
C GLN A 304 -7.28 29.06 -23.77
N HIS A 305 -7.88 29.20 -22.58
CA HIS A 305 -9.17 29.86 -22.38
C HIS A 305 -9.13 30.92 -21.26
N GLU A 306 -7.97 31.58 -21.07
CA GLU A 306 -7.89 32.82 -20.29
C GLU A 306 -8.52 34.01 -21.03
N GLN A 307 -9.84 34.12 -20.97
CA GLN A 307 -10.52 35.43 -20.97
C GLN A 307 -11.96 35.32 -20.46
N HIS A 308 -12.34 36.27 -19.60
CA HIS A 308 -13.67 36.41 -18.98
C HIS A 308 -14.14 35.29 -18.04
N ARG A 309 -13.62 35.30 -16.80
CA ARG A 309 -14.54 35.36 -15.65
C ARG A 309 -13.98 36.22 -14.52
N LEU A 310 -14.83 37.10 -14.01
CA LEU A 310 -14.58 38.03 -12.92
C LEU A 310 -15.32 37.52 -11.67
N GLU A 311 -14.68 37.60 -10.51
CA GLU A 311 -15.28 37.58 -9.17
C GLU A 311 -16.38 36.53 -8.87
N THR A 312 -15.98 35.28 -8.59
CA THR A 312 -16.68 34.41 -7.61
C THR A 312 -15.69 33.48 -6.91
N HIS A 313 -15.76 33.38 -5.59
CA HIS A 313 -15.09 32.32 -4.83
C HIS A 313 -15.86 31.00 -4.99
N THR A 314 -15.28 30.01 -5.68
CA THR A 314 -15.74 28.61 -5.72
C THR A 314 -14.55 27.68 -5.92
N ASP A 315 -14.65 26.51 -5.30
CA ASP A 315 -13.60 25.54 -5.04
C ASP A 315 -12.75 25.11 -6.25
N ALA A 316 -11.43 24.98 -6.02
CA ALA A 316 -10.50 24.33 -6.94
C ALA A 316 -10.56 22.79 -6.80
N CYS A 317 -11.76 22.23 -6.86
CA CYS A 317 -11.98 20.78 -6.96
C CYS A 317 -12.52 20.46 -8.36
N LEU A 318 -11.73 19.76 -9.17
CA LEU A 318 -12.16 18.84 -10.23
C LEU A 318 -10.95 18.13 -10.85
N LEU A 319 -11.00 16.80 -10.90
CA LEU A 319 -9.92 15.83 -11.22
C LEU A 319 -9.13 15.34 -9.99
N GLN A 320 -9.83 14.76 -9.02
CA GLN A 320 -9.21 13.77 -8.12
C GLN A 320 -8.90 12.50 -8.94
N PRO A 321 -7.65 12.01 -8.94
CA PRO A 321 -7.32 10.68 -9.45
C PRO A 321 -7.99 9.59 -8.60
N SER A 322 -8.15 8.39 -9.15
CA SER A 322 -8.55 7.21 -8.37
C SER A 322 -7.40 6.74 -7.45
N ASP A 323 -7.71 5.95 -6.41
CA ASP A 323 -6.70 5.35 -5.51
C ASP A 323 -5.66 4.47 -6.22
N SER A 324 -5.88 4.15 -7.51
CA SER A 324 -4.96 3.44 -8.39
C SER A 324 -3.87 4.31 -9.05
N ASP A 325 -3.97 5.63 -8.95
CA ASP A 325 -3.30 6.55 -9.89
C ASP A 325 -2.02 7.20 -9.30
N PHE A 326 -1.61 6.79 -8.10
CA PHE A 326 -0.38 7.24 -7.45
C PHE A 326 0.39 6.10 -6.77
N SER A 327 1.70 6.27 -6.64
CA SER A 327 2.58 5.39 -5.89
C SER A 327 3.46 6.19 -4.92
N CYS A 328 4.01 5.54 -3.90
CA CYS A 328 4.82 6.20 -2.88
C CYS A 328 6.26 5.64 -2.88
N ILE A 329 7.25 6.52 -3.04
CA ILE A 329 8.69 6.20 -3.05
C ILE A 329 9.05 5.31 -1.85
N GLY A 330 9.76 4.21 -2.10
CA GLY A 330 10.18 3.22 -1.09
C GLY A 330 9.06 2.36 -0.50
N VAL A 331 7.80 2.79 -0.60
CA VAL A 331 6.62 2.14 -0.04
C VAL A 331 5.95 1.29 -1.12
N SER A 332 4.99 1.81 -1.89
CA SER A 332 4.32 1.09 -2.98
C SER A 332 5.06 1.17 -4.32
N ALA A 333 5.93 2.16 -4.51
CA ALA A 333 6.75 2.27 -5.70
C ALA A 333 7.86 1.20 -5.77
N SER A 334 8.31 0.89 -6.99
CA SER A 334 9.47 0.04 -7.26
C SER A 334 10.80 0.72 -6.94
N SER A 335 10.86 2.04 -7.04
CA SER A 335 12.01 2.90 -6.71
C SER A 335 11.94 3.41 -5.26
N GLY A 336 13.10 3.73 -4.68
CA GLY A 336 13.25 4.05 -3.26
C GLY A 336 14.57 4.75 -2.94
N ALA A 337 14.62 5.39 -1.77
CA ALA A 337 15.72 6.25 -1.33
C ALA A 337 16.99 5.52 -0.87
N LEU A 338 16.90 4.24 -0.49
CA LEU A 338 18.04 3.44 -0.01
C LEU A 338 18.86 2.87 -1.18
N ALA A 339 19.28 3.75 -2.09
CA ALA A 339 20.13 3.46 -3.24
C ALA A 339 21.09 4.64 -3.52
N GLU A 340 22.19 4.40 -4.23
CA GLU A 340 23.16 5.47 -4.58
C GLU A 340 22.53 6.55 -5.48
N TYR A 341 21.52 6.20 -6.27
CA TYR A 341 20.76 7.10 -7.13
C TYR A 341 19.26 6.78 -7.06
N ILE A 342 18.42 7.76 -7.38
CA ILE A 342 16.99 7.59 -7.60
C ILE A 342 16.55 8.47 -8.78
N VAL A 343 15.62 8.00 -9.60
CA VAL A 343 14.98 8.81 -10.66
C VAL A 343 13.56 9.12 -10.24
N VAL A 344 13.21 10.41 -10.21
CA VAL A 344 11.89 10.91 -9.80
C VAL A 344 11.41 12.03 -10.73
N PRO A 345 10.08 12.30 -10.80
CA PRO A 345 9.56 13.47 -11.50
C PRO A 345 10.17 14.77 -10.97
N VAL A 346 10.51 15.71 -11.84
CA VAL A 346 10.99 17.05 -11.43
C VAL A 346 9.91 17.79 -10.64
N SER A 347 8.63 17.53 -10.91
CA SER A 347 7.49 18.05 -10.14
C SER A 347 7.43 17.55 -8.69
N ASN A 348 8.15 16.47 -8.33
CA ASN A 348 8.28 16.01 -6.95
C ASN A 348 9.43 16.71 -6.21
N LEU A 349 10.41 17.29 -6.91
CA LEU A 349 11.64 17.82 -6.32
C LEU A 349 11.46 19.24 -5.76
N SER A 350 12.18 19.53 -4.68
CA SER A 350 12.33 20.88 -4.14
C SER A 350 13.78 21.14 -3.73
N VAL A 351 14.30 22.32 -4.12
CA VAL A 351 15.68 22.72 -3.83
C VAL A 351 15.84 23.03 -2.34
N VAL A 352 16.77 22.34 -1.70
CA VAL A 352 17.06 22.49 -0.27
C VAL A 352 17.87 23.77 -0.04
N PRO A 353 17.37 24.75 0.74
CA PRO A 353 18.13 25.96 1.04
C PRO A 353 19.48 25.64 1.68
N PRO A 354 20.57 26.38 1.40
CA PRO A 354 21.89 26.11 1.98
C PRO A 354 21.95 26.14 3.51
N ALA A 355 20.97 26.79 4.15
CA ALA A 355 20.81 26.83 5.61
C ALA A 355 20.22 25.54 6.23
N VAL A 356 19.66 24.61 5.42
CA VAL A 356 19.12 23.33 5.90
C VAL A 356 20.21 22.26 5.91
N PRO A 357 20.56 21.70 7.09
CA PRO A 357 21.45 20.54 7.21
C PRO A 357 20.88 19.28 6.57
N ASP A 358 21.75 18.44 6.01
CA ASP A 358 21.37 17.23 5.27
C ASP A 358 20.66 16.16 6.11
N ASP A 359 20.86 16.15 7.43
CA ASP A 359 20.13 15.29 8.35
C ASP A 359 18.72 15.83 8.63
N LEU A 360 18.58 17.13 8.91
CA LEU A 360 17.27 17.77 9.10
C LEU A 360 16.42 17.77 7.82
N ALA A 361 17.04 17.83 6.64
CA ALA A 361 16.35 17.76 5.35
C ALA A 361 15.52 16.47 5.18
N LEU A 362 15.90 15.36 5.83
CA LEU A 362 15.14 14.10 5.79
C LEU A 362 13.72 14.23 6.35
N LEU A 363 13.47 15.20 7.24
CA LEU A 363 12.18 15.44 7.87
C LEU A 363 11.25 16.34 7.03
N SER A 364 11.69 16.86 5.87
CA SER A 364 10.94 17.87 5.11
C SER A 364 9.55 17.41 4.70
N ASP A 365 9.41 16.14 4.30
CA ASP A 365 8.13 15.57 3.88
C ASP A 365 7.17 15.37 5.07
N ASP A 366 7.65 14.88 6.21
CA ASP A 366 6.82 14.73 7.42
C ASP A 366 6.45 16.10 8.03
N ILE A 367 7.33 17.11 7.94
CA ILE A 367 6.97 18.52 8.22
C ILE A 367 5.96 19.08 7.22
N SER A 368 5.96 18.65 5.96
CA SER A 368 4.96 19.11 4.97
C SER A 368 3.55 18.69 5.38
N VAL A 369 3.39 17.49 5.95
CA VAL A 369 2.13 17.03 6.54
C VAL A 369 1.77 17.83 7.80
N VAL A 370 2.74 18.12 8.69
CA VAL A 370 2.52 18.98 9.87
C VAL A 370 1.99 20.36 9.48
N LEU A 371 2.56 20.98 8.44
CA LEU A 371 2.11 22.29 7.95
C LEU A 371 0.73 22.22 7.31
N SER A 372 0.43 21.15 6.55
CA SER A 372 -0.92 20.91 6.00
C SER A 372 -1.98 20.81 7.09
N ILE A 373 -1.73 20.00 8.13
CA ILE A 373 -2.62 19.87 9.30
C ILE A 373 -2.75 21.23 10.03
N ALA A 374 -1.63 21.91 10.29
CA ALA A 374 -1.65 23.17 11.03
C ALA A 374 -2.37 24.30 10.27
N ASN A 375 -2.26 24.35 8.94
CA ASN A 375 -3.03 25.25 8.09
C ASN A 375 -4.54 24.99 8.20
N GLU A 376 -4.96 23.72 8.20
CA GLU A 376 -6.36 23.33 8.37
C GLU A 376 -6.91 23.66 9.77
N LEU A 377 -6.12 23.47 10.82
CA LEU A 377 -6.46 23.90 12.19
C LEU A 377 -6.56 25.43 12.28
N GLN A 378 -5.60 26.16 11.69
CA GLN A 378 -5.59 27.64 11.68
C GLN A 378 -6.79 28.21 10.92
N ARG A 379 -7.19 27.60 9.78
CA ARG A 379 -8.39 27.97 9.00
C ARG A 379 -9.66 27.98 9.86
N ARG A 380 -9.75 27.05 10.82
CA ARG A 380 -10.89 26.87 11.72
C ARG A 380 -10.84 27.72 13.01
N GLN A 381 -9.71 28.38 13.29
CA GLN A 381 -9.47 29.16 14.52
C GLN A 381 -9.63 28.35 15.82
N VAL A 382 -9.34 27.04 15.76
CA VAL A 382 -9.56 26.12 16.88
C VAL A 382 -8.51 26.27 17.98
N THR A 383 -8.90 25.92 19.19
CA THR A 383 -8.11 26.18 20.41
C THR A 383 -7.87 24.94 21.24
N ASN A 384 -8.58 23.83 20.98
CA ASN A 384 -8.55 22.64 21.81
C ASN A 384 -8.67 21.36 20.97
N ILE A 385 -7.64 20.52 20.97
CA ILE A 385 -7.45 19.48 19.94
C ILE A 385 -6.85 18.19 20.49
N ALA A 386 -7.21 17.07 19.84
CA ALA A 386 -6.61 15.76 20.09
C ALA A 386 -5.91 15.22 18.84
N ILE A 387 -4.79 14.54 19.03
CA ILE A 387 -4.07 13.77 18.02
C ILE A 387 -4.21 12.30 18.39
N LEU A 388 -4.69 11.46 17.48
CA LEU A 388 -4.62 10.01 17.61
C LEU A 388 -3.36 9.53 16.89
N SER A 389 -2.53 8.72 17.57
CA SER A 389 -1.31 8.19 16.96
C SER A 389 -0.97 6.77 17.40
N ASP A 390 -0.18 6.11 16.57
CA ASP A 390 0.31 4.74 16.72
C ASP A 390 1.82 4.68 16.45
N GLY A 391 2.41 3.49 16.48
CA GLY A 391 3.85 3.31 16.25
C GLY A 391 4.36 3.91 14.93
N PRO A 392 3.79 3.54 13.77
CA PRO A 392 4.07 4.16 12.47
C PRO A 392 3.96 5.70 12.43
N SER A 393 2.96 6.29 13.09
CA SER A 393 2.72 7.75 13.07
C SER A 393 3.39 8.54 14.20
N ALA A 394 4.08 7.90 15.15
CA ALA A 394 4.61 8.58 16.34
C ALA A 394 5.62 9.70 16.03
N ILE A 395 6.44 9.58 14.99
CA ILE A 395 7.32 10.69 14.53
C ILE A 395 6.49 11.89 14.07
N LEU A 396 5.46 11.67 13.25
CA LEU A 396 4.58 12.73 12.75
C LEU A 396 3.81 13.39 13.92
N SER A 397 3.29 12.59 14.86
CA SER A 397 2.64 13.06 16.09
C SER A 397 3.55 13.97 16.93
N ASN A 398 4.84 13.62 17.05
CA ASN A 398 5.84 14.44 17.75
C ASN A 398 6.15 15.75 17.03
N LEU A 399 6.35 15.71 15.71
CA LEU A 399 6.63 16.91 14.91
C LEU A 399 5.43 17.87 14.89
N LEU A 400 4.20 17.33 14.84
CA LEU A 400 2.96 18.10 14.97
C LEU A 400 2.82 18.73 16.35
N THR A 401 3.03 17.95 17.43
CA THR A 401 3.00 18.43 18.81
C THR A 401 4.02 19.56 19.04
N ARG A 402 5.25 19.39 18.55
CA ARG A 402 6.29 20.44 18.55
C ARG A 402 5.79 21.72 17.88
N TYR A 403 5.32 21.62 16.64
CA TYR A 403 4.93 22.78 15.83
C TYR A 403 3.75 23.53 16.45
N LEU A 404 2.72 22.81 16.90
CA LEU A 404 1.55 23.41 17.54
C LEU A 404 1.92 24.15 18.82
N HIS A 405 2.86 23.62 19.61
CA HIS A 405 3.36 24.29 20.81
C HIS A 405 4.26 25.50 20.49
N GLN A 406 5.28 25.34 19.64
CA GLN A 406 6.31 26.38 19.41
C GLN A 406 5.89 27.47 18.42
N ASN A 407 5.12 27.12 17.38
CA ASN A 407 4.76 28.04 16.29
C ASN A 407 3.32 28.55 16.39
N VAL A 408 2.38 27.70 16.81
CA VAL A 408 0.95 28.06 16.93
C VAL A 408 0.56 28.43 18.38
N GLN A 409 1.46 28.18 19.34
CA GLN A 409 1.31 28.54 20.76
C GLN A 409 0.10 27.88 21.46
N PHE A 410 -0.24 26.65 21.07
CA PHE A 410 -1.20 25.82 21.80
C PHE A 410 -0.76 25.62 23.25
N ALA A 411 -1.69 25.87 24.18
CA ALA A 411 -1.45 25.67 25.59
C ALA A 411 -1.47 24.16 25.93
N PRO A 412 -0.55 23.64 26.77
CA PRO A 412 -0.42 22.19 27.01
C PRO A 412 -1.67 21.46 27.49
N GLN A 413 -2.58 22.15 28.19
CA GLN A 413 -3.84 21.58 28.66
C GLN A 413 -4.96 21.52 27.61
N ASN A 414 -4.72 22.09 26.41
CA ASN A 414 -5.61 22.10 25.25
C ASN A 414 -5.08 21.22 24.09
N LEU A 415 -3.96 20.53 24.31
CA LEU A 415 -3.31 19.66 23.32
C LEU A 415 -3.24 18.26 23.92
N HIS A 416 -3.97 17.32 23.32
CA HIS A 416 -4.05 15.95 23.78
C HIS A 416 -3.45 15.00 22.74
N VAL A 417 -2.71 13.98 23.19
CA VAL A 417 -2.23 12.90 22.31
C VAL A 417 -2.71 11.58 22.89
N PHE A 418 -3.51 10.84 22.13
CA PHE A 418 -3.93 9.48 22.46
C PHE A 418 -3.07 8.50 21.66
N SER A 419 -2.18 7.79 22.35
CA SER A 419 -1.19 6.90 21.73
C SER A 419 -1.54 5.44 21.96
N THR A 420 -1.71 4.67 20.87
CA THR A 420 -1.77 3.20 20.95
C THR A 420 -0.39 2.57 21.11
N SER A 421 0.68 3.28 20.73
CA SER A 421 2.05 2.84 21.03
C SER A 421 2.40 3.09 22.50
N THR A 422 3.14 2.14 23.06
CA THR A 422 3.75 2.23 24.40
C THR A 422 5.08 3.00 24.43
N VAL A 423 5.53 3.49 23.27
CA VAL A 423 6.76 4.28 23.15
C VAL A 423 6.54 5.68 23.73
N SER A 424 7.10 5.92 24.92
CA SER A 424 7.06 7.23 25.57
C SER A 424 7.81 8.28 24.75
N THR A 425 7.08 9.26 24.22
CA THR A 425 7.58 10.37 23.43
C THR A 425 8.17 11.47 24.33
N SER A 426 9.26 11.09 25.01
CA SER A 426 9.82 11.79 26.17
C SER A 426 10.01 13.31 26.00
N VAL A 427 10.51 13.77 24.85
CA VAL A 427 10.87 15.17 24.60
C VAL A 427 9.68 16.14 24.70
N TRP A 428 8.51 15.73 24.18
CA TRP A 428 7.33 16.60 24.09
C TRP A 428 6.31 16.38 25.19
N SER A 429 6.43 15.30 25.96
CA SER A 429 5.50 14.88 27.03
C SER A 429 5.18 15.95 28.10
N GLN A 430 6.03 16.97 28.26
CA GLN A 430 5.82 18.11 29.16
C GLN A 430 4.98 19.26 28.56
N HIS A 431 4.73 19.24 27.25
CA HIS A 431 4.00 20.27 26.49
C HIS A 431 2.62 19.77 25.98
N VAL A 432 2.20 18.57 26.40
CA VAL A 432 1.02 17.87 25.86
C VAL A 432 0.39 16.94 26.91
N SER A 433 -0.93 16.79 26.88
CA SER A 433 -1.65 15.76 27.62
C SER A 433 -1.53 14.39 26.90
N LEU A 434 -0.38 13.74 27.05
CA LEU A 434 -0.13 12.39 26.51
C LEU A 434 -0.88 11.32 27.33
N THR A 435 -1.77 10.60 26.68
CA THR A 435 -2.56 9.50 27.23
C THR A 435 -2.31 8.20 26.44
N PRO A 436 -1.63 7.20 27.01
CA PRO A 436 -1.58 5.86 26.43
C PRO A 436 -3.00 5.26 26.40
N LEU A 437 -3.46 4.85 25.22
CA LEU A 437 -4.83 4.37 24.99
C LEU A 437 -4.82 3.20 24.01
N ASP A 438 -5.22 2.02 24.48
CA ASP A 438 -5.59 0.92 23.59
C ASP A 438 -7.03 1.15 23.09
N ILE A 439 -7.16 1.70 21.88
CA ILE A 439 -8.45 1.98 21.23
C ILE A 439 -9.28 0.72 20.98
N TYR A 440 -8.65 -0.46 20.98
CA TYR A 440 -9.32 -1.75 20.80
C TYR A 440 -9.86 -2.34 22.13
N GLN A 441 -9.68 -1.62 23.25
CA GLN A 441 -10.22 -1.99 24.56
C GLN A 441 -11.39 -1.06 24.95
N PRO A 442 -12.65 -1.52 24.88
CA PRO A 442 -13.82 -0.69 25.21
C PRO A 442 -13.77 -0.07 26.62
N ALA A 443 -13.14 -0.76 27.58
CA ALA A 443 -12.96 -0.24 28.94
C ALA A 443 -11.94 0.91 29.06
N ALA A 444 -10.99 1.02 28.13
CA ALA A 444 -10.04 2.13 28.08
C ALA A 444 -10.66 3.32 27.32
N VAL A 445 -11.30 3.06 26.18
CA VAL A 445 -12.11 4.04 25.42
C VAL A 445 -13.16 4.70 26.33
N ALA A 446 -13.93 3.91 27.08
CA ALA A 446 -14.98 4.42 27.97
C ALA A 446 -14.46 5.38 29.07
N GLN A 447 -13.21 5.22 29.53
CA GLN A 447 -12.60 6.14 30.51
C GLN A 447 -12.31 7.52 29.91
N VAL A 448 -11.96 7.59 28.62
CA VAL A 448 -11.80 8.87 27.91
C VAL A 448 -13.17 9.45 27.54
N MET A 449 -14.10 8.63 27.05
CA MET A 449 -15.46 9.08 26.70
C MET A 449 -16.23 9.64 27.90
N ALA A 450 -16.03 9.09 29.10
CA ALA A 450 -16.58 9.63 30.34
C ALA A 450 -16.14 11.09 30.64
N ARG A 451 -15.08 11.56 29.97
CA ARG A 451 -14.55 12.93 30.07
C ARG A 451 -14.72 13.75 28.79
N GLN A 452 -15.42 13.25 27.76
CA GLN A 452 -15.56 13.93 26.46
C GLN A 452 -16.08 15.38 26.62
N THR A 453 -17.06 15.61 27.50
CA THR A 453 -17.63 16.92 27.78
C THR A 453 -16.75 17.83 28.63
N GLU A 454 -15.78 17.27 29.37
CA GLU A 454 -14.69 18.05 30.00
C GLU A 454 -13.61 18.42 28.96
N LEU A 455 -13.36 17.51 28.02
CA LEU A 455 -12.32 17.64 26.99
C LEU A 455 -12.72 18.60 25.88
N ALA A 456 -14.02 18.73 25.54
CA ALA A 456 -14.58 19.77 24.65
C ALA A 456 -13.71 20.07 23.39
N LEU A 457 -13.41 19.02 22.63
CA LEU A 457 -12.40 19.05 21.57
C LEU A 457 -12.98 19.58 20.27
N ASP A 458 -12.41 20.67 19.76
CA ASP A 458 -12.77 21.31 18.50
C ASP A 458 -12.43 20.41 17.30
N VAL A 459 -11.27 19.74 17.35
CA VAL A 459 -10.76 18.87 16.29
C VAL A 459 -10.10 17.62 16.85
N VAL A 460 -10.32 16.48 16.19
CA VAL A 460 -9.51 15.27 16.35
C VAL A 460 -8.74 15.02 15.05
N VAL A 461 -7.41 15.01 15.13
CA VAL A 461 -6.51 14.63 14.04
C VAL A 461 -6.20 13.15 14.17
N ASP A 462 -6.72 12.33 13.26
CA ASP A 462 -6.44 10.89 13.22
C ASP A 462 -5.25 10.59 12.29
N LEU A 463 -4.14 10.16 12.88
CA LEU A 463 -2.96 9.66 12.16
C LEU A 463 -2.93 8.12 12.08
N ILE A 464 -3.88 7.43 12.71
CA ILE A 464 -3.98 5.96 12.80
C ILE A 464 -4.78 5.38 11.62
N GLY A 465 -5.83 6.07 11.17
CA GLY A 465 -6.55 5.73 9.93
C GLY A 465 -7.18 4.34 9.91
N SER A 466 -7.70 3.87 11.05
CA SER A 466 -8.43 2.60 11.18
C SER A 466 -9.90 2.81 11.53
N GLU A 467 -10.75 1.81 11.31
CA GLU A 467 -12.16 1.85 11.70
C GLU A 467 -12.33 2.22 13.19
N ALA A 468 -11.52 1.62 14.07
CA ALA A 468 -11.57 1.90 15.51
C ALA A 468 -11.06 3.31 15.87
N SER A 469 -10.07 3.86 15.15
CA SER A 469 -9.61 5.23 15.41
C SER A 469 -10.60 6.27 14.88
N VAL A 470 -11.27 6.00 13.77
CA VAL A 470 -12.32 6.85 13.20
C VAL A 470 -13.60 6.82 14.05
N GLU A 471 -14.06 5.65 14.50
CA GLU A 471 -15.18 5.53 15.46
C GLU A 471 -14.86 6.29 16.76
N PHE A 472 -13.64 6.14 17.27
CA PHE A 472 -13.17 6.87 18.44
C PHE A 472 -13.07 8.39 18.19
N ALA A 473 -12.54 8.84 17.05
CA ALA A 473 -12.41 10.26 16.71
C ALA A 473 -13.78 10.95 16.61
N LEU A 474 -14.74 10.33 15.91
CA LEU A 474 -16.11 10.82 15.81
C LEU A 474 -16.81 10.82 17.17
N SER A 475 -16.54 9.83 18.02
CA SER A 475 -17.07 9.79 19.39
C SER A 475 -16.41 10.81 20.31
N LEU A 476 -15.14 11.16 20.09
CA LEU A 476 -14.32 12.03 20.94
C LEU A 476 -14.52 13.52 20.67
N VAL A 477 -14.60 13.92 19.38
CA VAL A 477 -14.79 15.32 18.98
C VAL A 477 -16.10 15.88 19.54
N GLN A 478 -16.22 17.19 19.77
CA GLN A 478 -17.49 17.82 20.13
C GLN A 478 -18.42 17.98 18.91
N SER A 479 -19.71 18.21 19.14
CA SER A 479 -20.66 18.48 18.04
C SER A 479 -20.32 19.82 17.37
N MET A 480 -20.52 19.93 16.05
CA MET A 480 -20.00 21.00 15.18
C MET A 480 -18.45 21.05 15.08
N GLY A 481 -17.74 20.06 15.64
CA GLY A 481 -16.29 19.92 15.51
C GLY A 481 -15.85 19.16 14.25
N CYS A 482 -14.54 19.00 14.07
CA CYS A 482 -13.96 18.35 12.89
C CYS A 482 -13.16 17.07 13.22
N VAL A 483 -13.22 16.08 12.34
CA VAL A 483 -12.23 15.00 12.27
C VAL A 483 -11.35 15.19 11.03
N VAL A 484 -10.03 15.25 11.24
CA VAL A 484 -9.02 15.36 10.18
C VAL A 484 -8.34 13.99 10.03
N LEU A 485 -8.59 13.32 8.91
CA LEU A 485 -8.02 12.02 8.57
C LEU A 485 -6.76 12.22 7.72
N VAL A 486 -5.63 11.61 8.11
CA VAL A 486 -4.34 11.77 7.40
C VAL A 486 -3.95 10.48 6.69
N ASP A 487 -3.53 10.57 5.43
CA ASP A 487 -3.13 9.41 4.61
C ASP A 487 -1.98 8.60 5.22
N ARG A 488 -2.08 7.27 5.06
CA ARG A 488 -1.09 6.28 5.49
C ARG A 488 -0.40 5.54 4.34
N SER A 489 -0.69 5.83 3.08
CA SER A 489 0.05 5.33 1.90
C SER A 489 1.54 5.71 1.90
N ARG A 490 1.92 6.65 2.76
CA ARG A 490 3.29 7.11 3.10
C ARG A 490 3.93 6.41 4.31
N LEU A 491 3.21 5.53 5.01
CA LEU A 491 3.67 4.77 6.19
C LEU A 491 3.46 3.25 6.04
N GLU A 492 2.52 2.83 5.22
CA GLU A 492 2.07 1.44 5.06
C GLU A 492 2.03 1.04 3.58
N LEU A 493 2.36 -0.22 3.27
CA LEU A 493 2.34 -0.74 1.90
C LEU A 493 0.91 -0.97 1.37
N HIS A 494 0.00 -1.37 2.26
CA HIS A 494 -1.39 -1.71 1.96
C HIS A 494 -2.31 -0.97 2.94
N PRO A 495 -2.43 0.37 2.85
CA PRO A 495 -3.36 1.15 3.67
C PRO A 495 -4.81 0.78 3.32
N GLN A 496 -5.75 1.10 4.22
CA GLN A 496 -7.17 0.92 3.95
C GLN A 496 -7.65 1.99 2.96
N SER A 497 -8.00 1.59 1.73
CA SER A 497 -8.57 2.50 0.73
C SER A 497 -9.99 2.98 1.07
N THR A 498 -10.71 2.23 1.91
CA THR A 498 -12.03 2.63 2.43
C THR A 498 -12.12 2.34 3.93
N ILE A 499 -12.45 3.35 4.72
CA ILE A 499 -12.74 3.19 6.16
C ILE A 499 -14.26 3.32 6.37
N PRO A 500 -14.94 2.34 6.99
CA PRO A 500 -16.36 2.45 7.31
C PRO A 500 -16.60 3.51 8.40
N MET A 501 -17.76 4.16 8.36
CA MET A 501 -18.05 5.33 9.18
C MET A 501 -19.54 5.44 9.52
N ASP A 502 -19.88 5.75 10.79
CA ASP A 502 -21.27 6.05 11.15
C ASP A 502 -21.67 7.47 10.71
N MET A 503 -22.26 7.54 9.53
CA MET A 503 -22.81 8.78 8.98
C MET A 503 -23.98 9.35 9.81
N ASN A 504 -24.60 8.58 10.71
CA ASN A 504 -25.62 9.12 11.61
C ASN A 504 -24.97 10.03 12.67
N SER A 505 -23.88 9.59 13.32
CA SER A 505 -23.09 10.42 14.23
C SER A 505 -22.59 11.70 13.53
N VAL A 506 -22.06 11.58 12.31
CA VAL A 506 -21.61 12.73 11.50
C VAL A 506 -22.76 13.72 11.27
N ALA A 507 -23.91 13.26 10.76
CA ALA A 507 -25.02 14.13 10.39
C ALA A 507 -25.78 14.71 11.59
N VAL A 508 -26.06 13.92 12.63
CA VAL A 508 -26.82 14.33 13.83
C VAL A 508 -26.04 15.31 14.69
N ARG A 509 -24.70 15.28 14.62
CA ARG A 509 -23.80 16.12 15.41
C ARG A 509 -23.11 17.22 14.59
N GLU A 510 -23.52 17.38 13.33
CA GLU A 510 -23.00 18.39 12.39
C GLU A 510 -21.47 18.38 12.27
N LEU A 511 -20.86 17.19 12.25
CA LEU A 511 -19.40 17.02 12.20
C LEU A 511 -18.87 17.24 10.78
N GLU A 512 -17.74 17.94 10.66
CA GLU A 512 -17.00 18.05 9.41
C GLU A 512 -15.89 16.98 9.35
N VAL A 513 -15.74 16.30 8.22
CA VAL A 513 -14.66 15.31 8.00
C VAL A 513 -13.79 15.79 6.85
N VAL A 514 -12.49 15.96 7.12
CA VAL A 514 -11.50 16.42 6.13
C VAL A 514 -10.42 15.36 5.96
N SER A 515 -9.99 15.11 4.72
CA SER A 515 -8.88 14.22 4.40
C SER A 515 -7.65 15.01 3.96
N ILE A 516 -6.47 14.62 4.44
CA ILE A 516 -5.17 15.17 4.04
C ILE A 516 -4.37 14.07 3.36
N GLN A 517 -4.16 14.22 2.05
CA GLN A 517 -3.43 13.29 1.17
C GLN A 517 -2.15 13.98 0.62
N ASP A 518 -2.22 14.64 -0.54
CA ASP A 518 -1.03 15.33 -1.10
C ASP A 518 -0.67 16.59 -0.28
N CYS A 519 0.55 16.59 0.25
CA CYS A 519 1.13 17.71 0.99
C CYS A 519 2.29 18.38 0.23
N ARG A 520 2.52 18.04 -1.05
CA ARG A 520 3.59 18.56 -1.92
C ARG A 520 3.68 20.09 -1.94
N SER A 521 2.54 20.78 -1.91
CA SER A 521 2.47 22.25 -1.85
C SER A 521 3.24 22.85 -0.67
N PHE A 522 3.24 22.17 0.48
CA PHE A 522 3.90 22.61 1.71
C PHE A 522 5.40 22.27 1.77
N LEU A 523 5.97 21.56 0.77
CA LEU A 523 7.37 21.12 0.80
C LEU A 523 8.38 22.29 0.78
N GLY A 524 8.03 23.40 0.11
CA GLY A 524 8.82 24.63 0.16
C GLY A 524 8.79 25.28 1.55
N ASP A 525 7.61 25.39 2.15
CA ASP A 525 7.45 25.95 3.50
C ASP A 525 8.07 25.06 4.58
N ALA A 526 8.04 23.74 4.40
CA ALA A 526 8.71 22.78 5.27
C ALA A 526 10.23 22.97 5.26
N LEU A 527 10.82 23.18 4.09
CA LEU A 527 12.25 23.52 3.96
C LEU A 527 12.57 24.88 4.59
N GLN A 528 11.70 25.88 4.46
CA GLN A 528 11.88 27.19 5.08
C GLN A 528 11.70 27.15 6.61
N TYR A 529 10.79 26.33 7.12
CA TYR A 529 10.67 26.01 8.55
C TYR A 529 11.96 25.37 9.06
N LEU A 530 12.45 24.30 8.42
CA LEU A 530 13.70 23.64 8.79
C LEU A 530 14.91 24.59 8.70
N ALA A 531 14.97 25.48 7.71
CA ALA A 531 16.01 26.51 7.58
C ALA A 531 15.97 27.55 8.71
N THR A 532 14.80 27.76 9.32
CA THR A 532 14.61 28.65 10.47
C THR A 532 14.98 27.92 11.76
N GLN A 533 14.47 26.70 11.94
CA GLN A 533 14.76 25.83 13.10
C GLN A 533 16.24 25.44 13.22
N ALA A 534 16.98 25.37 12.10
CA ALA A 534 18.41 25.07 12.09
C ALA A 534 19.31 26.19 12.67
N GLN A 535 18.79 27.42 12.82
CA GLN A 535 19.59 28.57 13.28
C GLN A 535 19.84 28.54 14.80
N THR A 536 18.92 27.97 15.58
CA THR A 536 19.04 27.78 17.02
C THR A 536 19.47 26.36 17.34
N ARG A 537 20.63 26.20 17.99
CA ARG A 537 21.22 24.88 18.31
C ARG A 537 20.28 23.96 19.08
N GLU A 538 19.52 24.51 20.02
CA GLU A 538 18.52 23.80 20.83
C GLU A 538 17.46 23.14 19.94
N SER A 539 16.72 23.94 19.18
CA SER A 539 15.77 23.51 18.14
C SER A 539 16.36 22.50 17.15
N ALA A 540 17.58 22.76 16.67
CA ALA A 540 18.28 21.86 15.76
C ALA A 540 18.72 20.53 16.42
N THR A 541 18.86 20.48 17.74
CA THR A 541 19.07 19.23 18.50
C THR A 541 17.74 18.53 18.76
N GLU A 542 16.68 19.26 19.14
CA GLU A 542 15.36 18.70 19.37
C GLU A 542 14.79 17.96 18.14
N LEU A 543 14.95 18.52 16.93
CA LEU A 543 14.56 17.85 15.68
C LEU A 543 15.41 16.59 15.38
N ARG A 544 16.66 16.53 15.87
CA ARG A 544 17.53 15.34 15.72
C ARG A 544 17.13 14.21 16.66
N GLU A 545 16.27 14.45 17.65
CA GLU A 545 15.70 13.35 18.43
C GLU A 545 14.75 12.46 17.61
N CYS A 546 14.28 12.91 16.44
CA CYS A 546 13.57 12.08 15.45
C CYS A 546 14.51 11.26 14.53
N LEU A 547 15.83 11.31 14.73
CA LEU A 547 16.84 10.65 13.88
C LEU A 547 17.81 9.81 14.72
N LEU A 548 18.26 8.66 14.21
CA LEU A 548 19.35 7.86 14.79
C LEU A 548 20.70 8.27 14.18
N ASP A 549 21.79 7.74 14.74
CA ASP A 549 23.13 7.88 14.15
C ASP A 549 23.20 7.32 12.71
N SER A 550 24.15 7.83 11.93
CA SER A 550 24.28 7.52 10.51
C SER A 550 25.07 6.24 10.23
N VAL A 551 24.48 5.32 9.48
CA VAL A 551 25.10 4.08 8.98
C VAL A 551 25.37 4.15 7.47
N LYS A 552 26.35 3.41 6.95
CA LYS A 552 26.55 3.23 5.50
C LYS A 552 25.56 2.22 4.91
N LEU A 553 25.16 2.39 3.65
CA LEU A 553 24.23 1.48 2.94
C LEU A 553 24.59 -0.02 3.04
N SER A 554 25.88 -0.36 3.02
CA SER A 554 26.35 -1.75 3.14
C SER A 554 26.05 -2.41 4.50
N TRP A 555 25.79 -1.62 5.54
CA TRP A 555 25.42 -2.07 6.88
C TRP A 555 23.95 -1.82 7.23
N ALA A 556 23.22 -1.04 6.41
CA ALA A 556 21.83 -0.65 6.70
C ALA A 556 20.89 -1.85 6.91
N LEU A 557 21.08 -2.96 6.17
CA LEU A 557 20.30 -4.19 6.37
C LEU A 557 20.50 -4.80 7.77
N HIS A 558 21.74 -4.83 8.27
CA HIS A 558 22.05 -5.37 9.59
C HIS A 558 21.42 -4.52 10.70
N GLU A 559 21.55 -3.20 10.61
CA GLU A 559 20.94 -2.27 11.57
C GLU A 559 19.40 -2.34 11.52
N LEU A 560 18.80 -2.37 10.34
CA LEU A 560 17.33 -2.48 10.19
C LEU A 560 16.78 -3.83 10.65
N GLN A 561 17.60 -4.87 10.75
CA GLN A 561 17.22 -6.14 11.38
C GLN A 561 17.39 -6.12 12.90
N THR A 562 18.44 -5.48 13.41
CA THR A 562 18.86 -5.58 14.83
C THR A 562 18.35 -4.46 15.74
N ILE A 563 18.11 -3.24 15.23
CA ILE A 563 17.51 -2.14 15.98
C ILE A 563 16.08 -2.56 16.43
N PRO A 564 15.67 -2.30 17.68
CA PRO A 564 14.30 -2.59 18.13
C PRO A 564 13.24 -1.78 17.36
N GLU A 565 12.10 -2.39 17.03
CA GLU A 565 11.02 -1.70 16.29
C GLU A 565 10.50 -0.46 17.02
N ARG A 566 10.34 -0.54 18.34
CA ARG A 566 10.04 0.60 19.24
C ARG A 566 11.00 1.79 19.14
N THR A 567 12.20 1.59 18.59
CA THR A 567 13.17 2.67 18.33
C THR A 567 12.93 3.29 16.96
N LEU A 568 12.53 2.49 15.95
CA LEU A 568 12.15 2.95 14.62
C LEU A 568 10.74 3.59 14.56
N GLU A 569 9.87 3.30 15.53
CA GLU A 569 8.61 4.03 15.77
C GLU A 569 8.88 5.52 16.09
N ALA A 570 9.95 5.81 16.83
CA ALA A 570 10.26 7.17 17.30
C ALA A 570 11.40 7.88 16.53
N ARG A 571 12.25 7.15 15.80
CA ARG A 571 13.46 7.70 15.16
C ARG A 571 13.76 7.02 13.82
N TYR A 572 13.99 7.81 12.76
CA TYR A 572 14.46 7.28 11.49
C TYR A 572 15.95 6.91 11.54
N LEU A 573 16.31 5.74 10.99
CA LEU A 573 17.71 5.39 10.77
C LEU A 573 18.27 6.18 9.59
N GLN A 574 19.34 6.95 9.83
CA GLN A 574 19.99 7.72 8.79
C GLN A 574 20.95 6.82 8.00
N VAL A 575 20.72 6.65 6.70
CA VAL A 575 21.59 5.87 5.82
C VAL A 575 22.36 6.83 4.91
N VAL A 576 23.68 6.69 4.89
CA VAL A 576 24.60 7.49 4.07
C VAL A 576 25.13 6.63 2.91
N LEU A 577 25.12 7.23 1.72
CA LEU A 577 25.32 6.54 0.44
C LEU A 577 26.76 6.70 -0.09
N THR A 578 27.67 7.27 0.72
CA THR A 578 29.08 7.56 0.42
C THR A 578 29.99 7.14 1.55
#